data_AF-A0A959URU7-F1
#
_entry.id   AF-A0A959URU7-F1
#
_cell.length_a   1.000
_cell.length_b   1.000
_cell.length_c   1.000
_cell.angle_alpha   90.00
_cell.angle_beta   90.00
_cell.angle_gamma   90.00
#
_symmetry.space_group_name_H-M   'P 1'
#
loop_
_entity.id
_entity.type
_entity.pdbx_description
1 polymer ?
#
loop_
_entity_poly.entity_id
_entity_poly.type
_entity_poly.pdbx_seq_one_letter_code
_entity_poly.pdbx_strand_id
1 'polypeptide(L)'
;MRTLPFLAGTALLTLPLISFGQCPPGEVEVTIAATTDNYGYEVYWELLPSGNACGNGTLFSGGNNAVGCNGAGAQNQTPGGYLNNTTYTEGPWCLTLGASYDIFWADDWGDGGLMFEVYVNGISTAQFTGTGAGQTFTFVAELPPDRDMAVTKSFSPLYAFEGEDVTFTGEVKSFGAVPVTSFDLNYQVTGGPVVTAALNGMNLNAGETWNFTHPTPWTPAGNGPFEVTLWCTNINGGSDLVPGNDELMLDMVINAPIPNIIDDYLSGTPVIVNVAGVDEDLLVPRDLDFHPDLARNEVWVINKETENSGGSTVTFYDATAPDLVFEYRKDGNAWHFMSLPTGIAMGD
;
A
#
# COMPACT_ATOMS: atom_id res chain seq x y z
N MET A 1 24.17 36.44 65.39
CA MET A 1 22.77 36.85 65.69
C MET A 1 22.26 37.56 64.44
N ARG A 2 21.39 37.06 63.56
CA ARG A 2 20.36 36.02 63.58
C ARG A 2 20.50 35.14 62.33
N THR A 3 20.31 33.84 62.46
CA THR A 3 20.21 32.86 61.37
C THR A 3 18.78 32.81 60.82
N LEU A 4 18.59 33.03 59.51
CA LEU A 4 17.33 32.72 58.82
C LEU A 4 17.29 31.22 58.47
N PRO A 5 16.20 30.49 58.72
CA PRO A 5 16.06 29.11 58.25
C PRO A 5 15.64 29.12 56.78
N PHE A 6 16.41 28.43 55.94
CA PHE A 6 16.06 28.14 54.55
C PHE A 6 15.12 26.93 54.56
N LEU A 7 13.84 27.15 54.27
CA LEU A 7 12.85 26.09 54.15
C LEU A 7 12.93 25.50 52.73
N ALA A 8 13.54 24.34 52.59
CA ALA A 8 13.53 23.59 51.33
C ALA A 8 12.15 22.94 51.16
N GLY A 9 11.28 23.57 50.36
CA GLY A 9 10.02 22.97 49.92
C GLY A 9 10.30 21.97 48.79
N THR A 10 10.28 20.68 49.09
CA THR A 10 10.19 19.62 48.08
C THR A 10 8.82 19.68 47.41
N ALA A 11 8.75 20.24 46.21
CA ALA A 11 7.60 20.10 45.33
C ALA A 11 7.57 18.66 44.79
N LEU A 12 6.72 17.83 45.38
CA LEU A 12 6.42 16.50 44.85
C LEU A 12 5.53 16.68 43.61
N LEU A 13 6.16 16.67 42.44
CA LEU A 13 5.47 16.72 41.15
C LEU A 13 4.79 15.36 40.93
N THR A 14 3.52 15.25 41.29
CA THR A 14 2.70 14.08 40.94
C THR A 14 2.38 14.16 39.44
N LEU A 15 3.16 13.45 38.63
CA LEU A 15 2.75 13.14 37.25
C LEU A 15 1.46 12.30 37.31
N PRO A 16 0.43 12.62 36.53
CA PRO A 16 -0.68 11.69 36.32
C PRO A 16 -0.14 10.52 35.51
N LEU A 17 0.07 9.38 36.18
CA LEU A 17 0.10 8.10 35.49
C LEU A 17 -1.30 7.89 34.93
N ILE A 18 -1.44 7.91 33.61
CA ILE A 18 -2.60 7.35 32.94
C ILE A 18 -2.53 5.85 33.23
N SER A 19 -3.27 5.43 34.26
CA SER A 19 -3.47 4.04 34.60
C SER A 19 -4.41 3.45 33.55
N PHE A 20 -3.87 2.86 32.49
CA PHE A 20 -4.59 1.80 31.78
C PHE A 20 -4.86 0.73 32.83
N GLY A 21 -6.12 0.43 33.13
CA GLY A 21 -6.42 -0.71 33.97
C GLY A 21 -5.99 -1.96 33.22
N GLN A 22 -4.77 -2.44 33.46
CA GLN A 22 -4.27 -3.65 32.80
C GLN A 22 -5.24 -4.78 33.08
N CYS A 23 -5.69 -5.44 32.03
CA CYS A 23 -6.48 -6.65 32.14
C CYS A 23 -5.76 -7.66 33.06
N PRO A 24 -6.51 -8.50 33.79
CA PRO A 24 -5.93 -9.55 34.61
C PRO A 24 -4.90 -10.39 33.82
N PRO A 25 -3.90 -10.99 34.50
CA PRO A 25 -2.97 -11.89 33.84
C PRO A 25 -3.69 -12.97 33.03
N GLY A 26 -3.33 -13.11 31.74
CA GLY A 26 -3.99 -14.04 30.81
C GLY A 26 -5.07 -13.40 29.94
N GLU A 27 -5.34 -12.11 30.09
CA GLU A 27 -6.27 -11.34 29.26
C GLU A 27 -5.57 -10.14 28.60
N VAL A 28 -6.14 -9.67 27.49
CA VAL A 28 -5.72 -8.46 26.76
C VAL A 28 -6.89 -7.50 26.62
N GLU A 29 -6.58 -6.21 26.59
CA GLU A 29 -7.58 -5.17 26.36
C GLU A 29 -7.95 -5.16 24.88
N VAL A 30 -9.25 -5.22 24.57
CA VAL A 30 -9.77 -5.14 23.20
C VAL A 30 -10.79 -4.02 23.10
N THR A 31 -10.63 -3.17 22.10
CA THR A 31 -11.65 -2.21 21.65
C THR A 31 -11.96 -2.44 20.18
N ILE A 32 -13.17 -2.11 19.75
CA ILE A 32 -13.58 -2.25 18.35
C ILE A 32 -14.18 -0.92 17.89
N ALA A 33 -13.62 -0.36 16.83
CA ALA A 33 -14.17 0.81 16.15
C ALA A 33 -15.14 0.34 15.05
N ALA A 34 -16.44 0.57 15.24
CA ALA A 34 -17.48 0.32 14.25
C ALA A 34 -17.81 1.63 13.51
N THR A 35 -17.57 1.67 12.20
CA THR A 35 -17.83 2.85 11.35
C THR A 35 -19.01 2.59 10.44
N THR A 36 -20.06 3.37 10.62
CA THR A 36 -21.26 3.32 9.79
C THR A 36 -21.10 4.14 8.51
N ASP A 37 -21.89 3.80 7.51
CA ASP A 37 -22.02 4.52 6.26
C ASP A 37 -23.20 5.50 6.31
N ASN A 38 -23.81 5.80 5.16
CA ASN A 38 -24.95 6.69 5.05
C ASN A 38 -26.19 6.26 5.83
N TYR A 39 -26.27 5.03 6.34
CA TYR A 39 -27.48 4.47 6.95
C TYR A 39 -27.21 3.71 8.26
N GLY A 40 -26.36 4.26 9.13
CA GLY A 40 -26.02 3.64 10.42
C GLY A 40 -27.16 3.23 11.36
N TYR A 41 -28.39 3.71 11.16
CA TYR A 41 -29.55 3.25 11.95
C TYR A 41 -30.03 1.85 11.57
N GLU A 42 -29.54 1.25 10.49
CA GLU A 42 -30.03 -0.03 9.97
C GLU A 42 -29.13 -1.23 10.30
N VAL A 43 -28.08 -0.98 11.08
CA VAL A 43 -27.10 -2.00 11.43
C VAL A 43 -27.25 -2.47 12.88
N TYR A 44 -26.99 -3.75 13.11
CA TYR A 44 -26.86 -4.36 14.44
C TYR A 44 -25.63 -5.27 14.46
N TRP A 45 -24.94 -5.36 15.59
CA TRP A 45 -23.81 -6.28 15.71
C TRP A 45 -23.62 -6.79 17.14
N GLU A 46 -22.96 -7.95 17.26
CA GLU A 46 -22.59 -8.56 18.53
C GLU A 46 -21.13 -8.99 18.54
N LEU A 47 -20.49 -8.83 19.70
CA LEU A 47 -19.23 -9.50 20.04
C LEU A 47 -19.55 -10.79 20.81
N LEU A 48 -19.00 -11.91 20.34
CA LEU A 48 -19.31 -13.26 20.82
C LEU A 48 -18.02 -14.07 21.01
N PRO A 49 -17.98 -15.04 21.94
CA PRO A 49 -16.99 -16.12 21.86
C PRO A 49 -17.11 -16.83 20.51
N SER A 50 -15.98 -17.18 19.89
CA SER A 50 -16.03 -17.74 18.53
C SER A 50 -16.81 -19.05 18.47
N GLY A 51 -17.64 -19.19 17.43
CA GLY A 51 -18.53 -20.33 17.18
C GLY A 51 -19.92 -20.20 17.83
N ASN A 52 -20.17 -19.17 18.62
CA ASN A 52 -21.51 -18.91 19.14
C ASN A 52 -22.40 -18.25 18.08
N ALA A 53 -23.67 -18.66 18.04
CA ALA A 53 -24.68 -17.96 17.25
C ALA A 53 -25.06 -16.62 17.94
N CYS A 54 -25.51 -15.65 17.14
CA CYS A 54 -26.01 -14.37 17.64
C CYS A 54 -27.09 -14.58 18.71
N GLY A 55 -27.01 -13.80 19.79
CA GLY A 55 -27.88 -13.88 20.97
C GLY A 55 -27.51 -14.98 21.96
N ASN A 56 -26.45 -15.75 21.73
CA ASN A 56 -25.99 -16.79 22.65
C ASN A 56 -24.59 -16.48 23.21
N GLY A 57 -24.52 -16.10 24.49
CA GLY A 57 -23.25 -15.73 25.12
C GLY A 57 -22.68 -14.40 24.62
N THR A 58 -23.55 -13.50 24.17
CA THR A 58 -23.23 -12.13 23.75
C THR A 58 -22.42 -11.40 24.83
N LEU A 59 -21.21 -10.98 24.48
CA LEU A 59 -20.35 -10.16 25.34
C LEU A 59 -20.69 -8.68 25.20
N PHE A 60 -21.08 -8.27 24.00
CA PHE A 60 -21.54 -6.92 23.69
C PHE A 60 -22.52 -6.96 22.51
N SER A 61 -23.48 -6.04 22.49
CA SER A 61 -24.31 -5.75 21.32
C SER A 61 -24.39 -4.25 21.07
N GLY A 62 -24.35 -3.86 19.80
CA GLY A 62 -24.34 -2.46 19.36
C GLY A 62 -25.23 -2.23 18.13
N GLY A 63 -25.45 -0.95 17.82
CA GLY A 63 -26.33 -0.52 16.72
C GLY A 63 -27.81 -0.50 17.11
N ASN A 64 -28.69 -0.94 16.20
CA ASN A 64 -30.13 -0.88 16.33
C ASN A 64 -30.73 -2.23 16.77
N ASN A 65 -31.19 -2.29 18.02
CA ASN A 65 -31.82 -3.50 18.58
C ASN A 65 -33.10 -3.95 17.85
N ALA A 66 -33.75 -3.07 17.07
CA ALA A 66 -34.91 -3.45 16.26
C ALA A 66 -34.52 -4.36 15.08
N VAL A 67 -33.29 -4.22 14.58
CA VAL A 67 -32.70 -5.08 13.54
C VAL A 67 -32.34 -6.42 14.18
N GLY A 68 -31.43 -6.39 15.17
CA GLY A 68 -31.08 -7.57 15.96
C GLY A 68 -30.51 -8.73 15.13
N CYS A 69 -30.37 -9.91 15.76
CA CYS A 69 -29.79 -11.10 15.13
C CYS A 69 -30.53 -11.60 13.88
N ASN A 70 -31.82 -11.30 13.75
CA ASN A 70 -32.65 -11.76 12.63
C ASN A 70 -32.94 -10.63 11.63
N GLY A 71 -32.27 -9.49 11.78
CA GLY A 71 -32.54 -8.29 10.99
C GLY A 71 -31.91 -8.29 9.60
N ALA A 72 -30.96 -9.19 9.32
CA ALA A 72 -30.24 -9.27 8.05
C ALA A 72 -31.18 -9.32 6.82
N GLY A 73 -31.41 -8.17 6.18
CA GLY A 73 -32.30 -7.99 5.02
C GLY A 73 -33.79 -8.00 5.35
N ALA A 74 -34.17 -7.85 6.61
CA ALA A 74 -35.54 -8.02 7.07
C ALA A 74 -36.39 -6.74 6.97
N GLN A 75 -35.75 -5.56 6.79
CA GLN A 75 -36.39 -4.25 6.66
C GLN A 75 -37.33 -3.91 7.83
N ASN A 76 -36.94 -4.31 9.03
CA ASN A 76 -37.70 -4.12 10.27
C ASN A 76 -37.15 -2.98 11.14
N GLN A 77 -36.17 -2.22 10.64
CA GLN A 77 -35.56 -1.14 11.37
C GLN A 77 -36.59 -0.09 11.80
N THR A 78 -36.34 0.49 12.96
CA THR A 78 -37.03 1.70 13.43
C THR A 78 -35.99 2.79 13.67
N PRO A 79 -36.35 4.08 13.57
CA PRO A 79 -35.39 5.14 13.83
C PRO A 79 -34.71 4.98 15.22
N GLY A 80 -33.39 4.81 15.24
CA GLY A 80 -32.61 4.54 16.45
C GLY A 80 -31.27 3.87 16.14
N GLY A 81 -30.51 3.52 17.18
CA GLY A 81 -29.19 2.89 17.02
C GLY A 81 -28.08 3.88 16.71
N TYR A 82 -27.13 3.47 15.87
CA TYR A 82 -25.99 4.29 15.49
C TYR A 82 -26.38 5.40 14.50
N LEU A 83 -25.65 6.51 14.55
CA LEU A 83 -25.77 7.61 13.59
C LEU A 83 -25.08 7.24 12.28
N ASN A 84 -25.44 7.95 11.21
CA ASN A 84 -24.84 7.78 9.90
C ASN A 84 -23.43 8.40 9.86
N ASN A 85 -22.53 7.82 9.06
CA ASN A 85 -21.16 8.29 8.80
C ASN A 85 -20.38 8.58 10.10
N THR A 86 -20.55 7.72 11.10
CA THR A 86 -20.01 7.93 12.44
C THR A 86 -19.25 6.68 12.89
N THR A 87 -18.10 6.90 13.53
CA THR A 87 -17.31 5.84 14.16
C THR A 87 -17.62 5.76 15.65
N TYR A 88 -17.98 4.57 16.12
CA TYR A 88 -18.20 4.23 17.51
C TYR A 88 -17.08 3.31 18.00
N THR A 89 -16.33 3.72 19.01
CA THR A 89 -15.32 2.87 19.66
C THR A 89 -15.95 2.21 20.88
N GLU A 90 -16.20 0.92 20.78
CA GLU A 90 -16.82 0.11 21.83
C GLU A 90 -15.77 -0.68 22.61
N GLY A 91 -16.08 -0.99 23.88
CA GLY A 91 -15.14 -1.54 24.86
C GLY A 91 -14.66 -0.49 25.87
N PRO A 92 -13.51 -0.68 26.53
CA PRO A 92 -12.62 -1.83 26.42
C PRO A 92 -13.19 -3.08 27.10
N TRP A 93 -12.89 -4.25 26.52
CA TRP A 93 -13.13 -5.55 27.14
C TRP A 93 -11.81 -6.23 27.47
N CYS A 94 -11.75 -6.93 28.58
CA CYS A 94 -10.65 -7.86 28.85
C CYS A 94 -11.02 -9.23 28.30
N LEU A 95 -10.38 -9.60 27.20
CA LEU A 95 -10.61 -10.86 26.49
C LEU A 95 -9.44 -11.82 26.75
N THR A 96 -9.73 -13.11 26.80
CA THR A 96 -8.70 -14.14 27.02
C THR A 96 -7.66 -14.08 25.92
N LEU A 97 -6.40 -13.91 26.31
CA LEU A 97 -5.26 -13.84 25.39
C LEU A 97 -5.21 -15.11 24.51
N GLY A 98 -5.10 -14.91 23.19
CA GLY A 98 -5.01 -15.98 22.19
C GLY A 98 -6.33 -16.71 21.91
N ALA A 99 -7.45 -16.31 22.54
CA ALA A 99 -8.77 -16.85 22.23
C ALA A 99 -9.37 -16.14 21.00
N SER A 100 -10.18 -16.88 20.24
CA SER A 100 -10.91 -16.35 19.10
C SER A 100 -12.28 -15.81 19.51
N TYR A 101 -12.68 -14.71 18.88
CA TYR A 101 -13.96 -14.05 19.08
C TYR A 101 -14.59 -13.71 17.72
N ASP A 102 -15.91 -13.75 17.70
CA ASP A 102 -16.71 -13.48 16.52
C ASP A 102 -17.38 -12.09 16.64
N ILE A 103 -17.35 -11.34 15.54
CA ILE A 103 -18.16 -10.15 15.30
C ILE A 103 -19.27 -10.60 14.35
N PHE A 104 -20.45 -10.86 14.89
CA PHE A 104 -21.65 -11.00 14.08
C PHE A 104 -22.17 -9.61 13.75
N TRP A 105 -22.57 -9.37 12.50
CA TRP A 105 -23.28 -8.16 12.15
C TRP A 105 -24.44 -8.45 11.19
N ALA A 106 -25.46 -7.61 11.26
CA ALA A 106 -26.64 -7.65 10.44
C ALA A 106 -26.93 -6.25 9.90
N ASP A 107 -27.23 -6.19 8.61
CA ASP A 107 -27.69 -5.02 7.91
C ASP A 107 -29.14 -5.22 7.46
N ASP A 108 -30.01 -4.28 7.80
CA ASP A 108 -31.44 -4.46 7.62
C ASP A 108 -31.90 -4.37 6.16
N TRP A 109 -31.16 -3.65 5.30
CA TRP A 109 -31.48 -3.49 3.86
C TRP A 109 -30.69 -4.40 2.94
N GLY A 110 -29.61 -4.98 3.44
CA GLY A 110 -28.81 -5.95 2.74
C GLY A 110 -27.79 -5.38 1.78
N ASP A 111 -27.42 -4.11 1.90
CA ASP A 111 -26.52 -3.44 0.96
C ASP A 111 -25.08 -3.29 1.47
N GLY A 112 -24.83 -3.37 2.77
CA GLY A 112 -23.48 -3.44 3.33
C GLY A 112 -23.13 -2.27 4.24
N GLY A 113 -21.85 -1.91 4.30
CA GLY A 113 -21.44 -0.56 4.72
C GLY A 113 -20.90 -0.42 6.14
N LEU A 114 -21.15 -1.39 7.04
CA LEU A 114 -20.55 -1.38 8.37
C LEU A 114 -19.10 -1.88 8.33
N MET A 115 -18.16 -1.05 8.75
CA MET A 115 -16.75 -1.41 8.87
C MET A 115 -16.34 -1.58 10.34
N PHE A 116 -15.51 -2.57 10.62
CA PHE A 116 -14.95 -2.83 11.95
C PHE A 116 -13.43 -2.76 11.90
N GLU A 117 -12.84 -2.09 12.88
CA GLU A 117 -11.42 -2.16 13.16
C GLU A 117 -11.20 -2.59 14.61
N VAL A 118 -10.47 -3.69 14.79
CA VAL A 118 -10.20 -4.31 16.09
C VAL A 118 -8.84 -3.84 16.59
N TYR A 119 -8.81 -3.35 17.82
CA TYR A 119 -7.59 -2.95 18.50
C TYR A 119 -7.33 -3.86 19.70
N VAL A 120 -6.15 -4.46 19.77
CA VAL A 120 -5.67 -5.22 20.94
C VAL A 120 -4.58 -4.40 21.61
N ASN A 121 -4.76 -4.04 22.89
CA ASN A 121 -3.91 -3.11 23.64
C ASN A 121 -3.61 -1.81 22.86
N GLY A 122 -4.60 -1.30 22.12
CA GLY A 122 -4.49 -0.08 21.31
C GLY A 122 -3.81 -0.24 19.95
N ILE A 123 -3.42 -1.45 19.54
CA ILE A 123 -2.82 -1.74 18.23
C ILE A 123 -3.86 -2.37 17.32
N SER A 124 -4.04 -1.83 16.11
CA SER A 124 -4.96 -2.38 15.11
C SER A 124 -4.48 -3.76 14.65
N THR A 125 -5.29 -4.80 14.86
CA THR A 125 -4.93 -6.20 14.54
C THR A 125 -5.80 -6.83 13.48
N ALA A 126 -7.00 -6.29 13.24
CA ALA A 126 -7.90 -6.76 12.19
C ALA A 126 -8.81 -5.63 11.70
N GLN A 127 -9.13 -5.67 10.41
CA GLN A 127 -10.10 -4.79 9.78
C GLN A 127 -11.07 -5.63 8.95
N PHE A 128 -12.37 -5.35 9.06
CA PHE A 128 -13.43 -6.05 8.35
C PHE A 128 -14.39 -5.06 7.73
N THR A 129 -14.85 -5.36 6.52
CA THR A 129 -15.90 -4.58 5.84
C THR A 129 -17.10 -5.48 5.59
N GLY A 130 -18.21 -5.12 6.23
CA GLY A 130 -19.50 -5.75 6.03
C GLY A 130 -20.00 -5.58 4.60
N THR A 131 -20.34 -6.70 3.95
CA THR A 131 -21.01 -6.70 2.65
C THR A 131 -22.31 -7.50 2.69
N GLY A 132 -23.31 -7.07 1.93
CA GLY A 132 -24.62 -7.71 1.92
C GLY A 132 -25.37 -7.56 3.25
N ALA A 133 -26.24 -8.53 3.57
CA ALA A 133 -27.18 -8.46 4.70
C ALA A 133 -26.64 -8.84 6.07
N GLY A 134 -25.47 -9.46 6.14
CA GLY A 134 -24.89 -9.86 7.42
C GLY A 134 -23.88 -10.97 7.27
N GLN A 135 -22.85 -10.92 8.10
CA GLN A 135 -21.71 -11.84 8.08
C GLN A 135 -21.21 -12.03 9.51
N THR A 136 -20.40 -13.06 9.72
CA THR A 136 -19.63 -13.22 10.94
C THR A 136 -18.15 -13.13 10.59
N PHE A 137 -17.44 -12.21 11.25
CA PHE A 137 -15.99 -12.11 11.18
C PHE A 137 -15.38 -12.71 12.43
N THR A 138 -14.23 -13.35 12.32
CA THR A 138 -13.52 -13.92 13.47
C THR A 138 -12.16 -13.24 13.60
N PHE A 139 -11.80 -12.84 14.81
CA PHE A 139 -10.46 -12.35 15.15
C PHE A 139 -9.90 -13.10 16.37
N VAL A 140 -8.59 -13.03 16.57
CA VAL A 140 -7.92 -13.56 17.77
C VAL A 140 -7.58 -12.38 18.68
N ALA A 141 -7.90 -12.48 19.97
CA ALA A 141 -7.52 -11.50 20.98
C ALA A 141 -6.03 -11.65 21.34
N GLU A 142 -5.17 -11.26 20.42
CA GLU A 142 -3.71 -11.35 20.54
C GLU A 142 -3.06 -10.19 19.77
N LEU A 143 -1.90 -9.74 20.26
CA LEU A 143 -1.07 -8.76 19.54
C LEU A 143 -0.37 -9.42 18.36
N PRO A 144 -0.04 -8.67 17.29
CA PRO A 144 0.91 -9.16 16.31
C PRO A 144 2.26 -9.42 16.99
N PRO A 145 3.15 -10.22 16.36
CA PRO A 145 4.50 -10.44 16.88
C PRO A 145 5.24 -9.12 17.14
N ASP A 146 6.09 -9.07 18.17
CA ASP A 146 6.75 -7.82 18.60
C ASP A 146 7.51 -7.11 17.48
N ARG A 147 8.19 -7.86 16.62
CA ARG A 147 9.00 -7.36 15.50
C ARG A 147 8.54 -8.05 14.22
N ASP A 148 7.91 -7.29 13.35
CA ASP A 148 7.46 -7.71 12.03
C ASP A 148 7.46 -6.46 11.15
N MET A 149 8.29 -6.46 10.11
CA MET A 149 8.44 -5.32 9.20
C MET A 149 8.78 -5.81 7.80
N ALA A 150 8.06 -5.31 6.81
CA ALA A 150 8.30 -5.68 5.42
C ALA A 150 8.48 -4.46 4.51
N VAL A 151 9.16 -4.69 3.39
CA VAL A 151 9.11 -3.78 2.24
C VAL A 151 7.79 -4.02 1.51
N THR A 152 6.90 -3.03 1.51
CA THR A 152 5.54 -3.18 0.95
C THR A 152 5.41 -2.63 -0.47
N LYS A 153 6.29 -1.70 -0.87
CA LYS A 153 6.29 -1.10 -2.22
C LYS A 153 7.71 -0.74 -2.66
N SER A 154 7.92 -0.72 -3.96
CA SER A 154 9.09 -0.12 -4.59
C SER A 154 8.66 1.06 -5.46
N PHE A 155 9.45 2.12 -5.42
CA PHE A 155 9.39 3.25 -6.36
C PHE A 155 10.70 3.33 -7.16
N SER A 156 11.49 2.25 -7.16
CA SER A 156 12.74 2.17 -7.88
C SER A 156 12.47 2.15 -9.39
N PRO A 157 13.40 2.68 -10.23
CA PRO A 157 13.27 2.59 -11.68
C PRO A 157 13.06 1.14 -12.12
N LEU A 158 12.34 0.93 -13.21
CA LEU A 158 12.23 -0.39 -13.86
C LEU A 158 13.22 -0.51 -15.01
N TYR A 159 13.71 0.62 -15.52
CA TYR A 159 14.67 0.69 -16.60
C TYR A 159 15.84 1.61 -16.21
N ALA A 160 17.06 1.19 -16.52
CA ALA A 160 18.26 2.01 -16.29
C ALA A 160 19.34 1.67 -17.32
N PHE A 161 20.54 2.24 -17.16
CA PHE A 161 21.65 2.06 -18.09
C PHE A 161 22.87 1.43 -17.42
N GLU A 162 23.57 0.59 -18.16
CA GLU A 162 24.86 0.05 -17.74
C GLU A 162 25.85 1.19 -17.44
N GLY A 163 26.52 1.10 -16.30
CA GLY A 163 27.48 2.11 -15.86
C GLY A 163 26.87 3.36 -15.21
N GLU A 164 25.54 3.47 -15.14
CA GLU A 164 24.85 4.55 -14.42
C GLU A 164 24.35 4.09 -13.04
N ASP A 165 24.43 4.97 -12.05
CA ASP A 165 24.02 4.64 -10.68
C ASP A 165 22.49 4.51 -10.57
N VAL A 166 22.05 3.36 -10.08
CA VAL A 166 20.66 3.07 -9.76
C VAL A 166 20.46 3.19 -8.25
N THR A 167 19.52 4.03 -7.83
CA THR A 167 19.15 4.18 -6.42
C THR A 167 17.82 3.50 -6.14
N PHE A 168 17.80 2.55 -5.20
CA PHE A 168 16.58 1.87 -4.81
C PHE A 168 15.78 2.69 -3.80
N THR A 169 14.49 2.83 -4.06
CA THR A 169 13.54 3.56 -3.22
C THR A 169 12.25 2.77 -3.06
N GLY A 170 11.52 2.99 -1.98
CA GLY A 170 10.32 2.22 -1.69
C GLY A 170 9.65 2.61 -0.39
N GLU A 171 8.75 1.75 0.08
CA GLU A 171 8.01 1.90 1.33
C GLU A 171 8.25 0.66 2.21
N VAL A 172 8.57 0.86 3.48
CA VAL A 172 8.50 -0.18 4.51
C VAL A 172 7.27 0.04 5.39
N LYS A 173 6.73 -1.04 5.96
CA LYS A 173 5.62 -1.00 6.93
C LYS A 173 5.95 -1.80 8.17
N SER A 174 5.67 -1.22 9.35
CA SER A 174 5.71 -1.93 10.63
C SER A 174 4.41 -2.70 10.84
N PHE A 175 4.49 -4.03 10.85
CA PHE A 175 3.38 -4.91 11.21
C PHE A 175 3.44 -5.35 12.68
N GLY A 176 4.61 -5.22 13.30
CA GLY A 176 4.84 -5.67 14.68
C GLY A 176 4.22 -4.76 15.75
N ALA A 177 4.09 -5.31 16.94
CA ALA A 177 3.49 -4.62 18.09
C ALA A 177 4.42 -3.57 18.74
N VAL A 178 5.74 -3.71 18.58
CA VAL A 178 6.72 -2.79 19.18
C VAL A 178 7.16 -1.75 18.15
N PRO A 179 7.20 -0.44 18.48
CA PRO A 179 7.71 0.58 17.57
C PRO A 179 9.13 0.28 17.07
N VAL A 180 9.36 0.49 15.78
CA VAL A 180 10.66 0.30 15.15
C VAL A 180 11.53 1.55 15.34
N THR A 181 12.68 1.36 15.97
CA THR A 181 13.68 2.38 16.31
C THR A 181 14.98 2.23 15.51
N SER A 182 15.25 1.03 15.00
CA SER A 182 16.34 0.75 14.08
C SER A 182 16.05 -0.50 13.25
N PHE A 183 16.64 -0.60 12.06
CA PHE A 183 16.66 -1.81 11.24
C PHE A 183 17.75 -1.71 10.18
N ASP A 184 18.12 -2.83 9.58
CA ASP A 184 18.99 -2.90 8.42
C ASP A 184 18.13 -3.01 7.16
N LEU A 185 18.29 -2.10 6.21
CA LEU A 185 17.68 -2.17 4.89
C LEU A 185 18.65 -2.87 3.93
N ASN A 186 18.17 -3.87 3.21
CA ASN A 186 18.98 -4.70 2.33
C ASN A 186 18.47 -4.66 0.91
N TYR A 187 19.39 -4.76 -0.05
CA TYR A 187 19.08 -5.16 -1.40
C TYR A 187 20.05 -6.20 -1.92
N GLN A 188 19.59 -7.01 -2.87
CA GLN A 188 20.41 -7.94 -3.65
C GLN A 188 19.97 -7.91 -5.10
N VAL A 189 20.95 -7.94 -6.01
CA VAL A 189 20.70 -7.97 -7.46
C VAL A 189 21.14 -9.32 -8.02
N THR A 190 20.19 -10.07 -8.61
CA THR A 190 20.38 -11.36 -9.31
C THR A 190 21.28 -12.35 -8.55
N GLY A 191 21.03 -12.54 -7.25
CA GLY A 191 21.82 -13.44 -6.39
C GLY A 191 23.26 -12.98 -6.12
N GLY A 192 23.59 -11.72 -6.43
CA GLY A 192 24.88 -11.10 -6.14
C GLY A 192 25.14 -10.87 -4.64
N PRO A 193 26.15 -10.07 -4.27
CA PRO A 193 26.38 -9.74 -2.86
C PRO A 193 25.20 -8.92 -2.30
N VAL A 194 24.81 -9.21 -1.06
CA VAL A 194 23.85 -8.39 -0.33
C VAL A 194 24.51 -7.07 0.05
N VAL A 195 23.80 -5.97 -0.23
CA VAL A 195 24.18 -4.63 0.21
C VAL A 195 23.25 -4.23 1.33
N THR A 196 23.82 -3.82 2.46
CA THR A 196 23.10 -3.52 3.69
C THR A 196 23.38 -2.09 4.15
N ALA A 197 22.34 -1.38 4.57
CA ALA A 197 22.41 -0.07 5.20
C ALA A 197 21.69 -0.07 6.55
N ALA A 198 22.43 0.25 7.63
CA ALA A 198 21.86 0.37 8.96
C ALA A 198 21.12 1.70 9.14
N LEU A 199 19.82 1.64 9.41
CA LEU A 199 18.96 2.78 9.71
C LEU A 199 18.69 2.84 11.22
N ASN A 200 18.96 4.00 11.82
CA ASN A 200 18.91 4.21 13.27
C ASN A 200 18.10 5.48 13.59
N GLY A 201 17.57 5.56 14.81
CA GLY A 201 16.83 6.74 15.27
C GLY A 201 15.45 6.87 14.61
N MET A 202 14.89 5.74 14.18
CA MET A 202 13.55 5.66 13.65
C MET A 202 12.52 5.84 14.78
N ASN A 203 11.30 6.21 14.42
CA ASN A 203 10.17 6.25 15.33
C ASN A 203 8.92 5.84 14.55
N LEU A 204 8.90 4.59 14.10
CA LEU A 204 7.81 4.02 13.33
C LEU A 204 6.92 3.20 14.27
N ASN A 205 5.71 3.68 14.54
CA ASN A 205 4.75 2.97 15.39
C ASN A 205 4.14 1.77 14.65
N ALA A 206 3.47 0.89 15.40
CA ALA A 206 2.75 -0.23 14.83
C ALA A 206 1.73 0.25 13.76
N GLY A 207 1.75 -0.39 12.60
CA GLY A 207 0.88 -0.08 11.45
C GLY A 207 1.38 1.05 10.55
N GLU A 208 2.36 1.85 10.96
CA GLU A 208 2.87 2.97 10.18
C GLU A 208 3.77 2.52 9.02
N THR A 209 3.85 3.38 8.00
CA THR A 209 4.75 3.21 6.85
C THR A 209 5.82 4.30 6.80
N TRP A 210 6.94 4.00 6.14
CA TRP A 210 8.00 4.96 5.89
C TRP A 210 8.59 4.77 4.50
N ASN A 211 8.75 5.87 3.77
CA ASN A 211 9.42 5.84 2.46
C ASN A 211 10.93 5.90 2.64
N PHE A 212 11.64 4.98 2.01
CA PHE A 212 13.09 4.89 2.06
C PHE A 212 13.76 5.28 0.75
N THR A 213 15.01 5.69 0.88
CA THR A 213 15.99 5.74 -0.21
C THR A 213 17.23 5.01 0.29
N HIS A 214 17.62 3.95 -0.40
CA HIS A 214 18.81 3.19 -0.03
C HIS A 214 20.06 4.08 -0.25
N PRO A 215 20.94 4.26 0.76
CA PRO A 215 22.04 5.23 0.68
C PRO A 215 23.18 4.81 -0.25
N THR A 216 23.29 3.51 -0.53
CA THR A 216 24.29 2.96 -1.44
C THR A 216 23.63 2.64 -2.78
N PRO A 217 23.94 3.38 -3.86
CA PRO A 217 23.46 3.04 -5.19
C PRO A 217 24.12 1.75 -5.70
N TRP A 218 23.49 1.14 -6.70
CA TRP A 218 24.05 0.05 -7.48
C TRP A 218 24.44 0.56 -8.86
N THR A 219 25.69 0.34 -9.28
CA THR A 219 26.13 0.62 -10.65
C THR A 219 26.19 -0.71 -11.43
N PRO A 220 25.31 -0.94 -12.43
CA PRO A 220 25.31 -2.16 -13.21
C PRO A 220 26.59 -2.28 -14.06
N ALA A 221 27.24 -3.44 -14.00
CA ALA A 221 28.43 -3.75 -14.80
C ALA A 221 28.11 -4.45 -16.13
N GLY A 222 26.83 -4.62 -16.44
CA GLY A 222 26.34 -5.23 -17.68
C GLY A 222 24.86 -4.91 -17.88
N ASN A 223 24.39 -5.09 -19.11
CA ASN A 223 23.00 -4.90 -19.53
C ASN A 223 22.22 -6.23 -19.59
N GLY A 224 20.90 -6.14 -19.64
CA GLY A 224 19.96 -7.27 -19.64
C GLY A 224 18.94 -7.22 -18.49
N PRO A 225 18.16 -8.29 -18.30
CA PRO A 225 17.23 -8.39 -17.17
C PRO A 225 17.97 -8.69 -15.87
N PHE A 226 17.55 -8.05 -14.79
CA PHE A 226 18.01 -8.26 -13.43
C PHE A 226 16.82 -8.37 -12.48
N GLU A 227 16.92 -9.24 -11.49
CA GLU A 227 15.96 -9.32 -10.39
C GLU A 227 16.56 -8.59 -9.19
N VAL A 228 15.78 -7.72 -8.55
CA VAL A 228 16.17 -7.03 -7.33
C VAL A 228 15.26 -7.45 -6.20
N THR A 229 15.85 -7.98 -5.13
CA THR A 229 15.16 -8.28 -3.88
C THR A 229 15.47 -7.20 -2.84
N LEU A 230 14.44 -6.68 -2.18
CA LEU A 230 14.51 -5.66 -1.14
C LEU A 230 13.86 -6.21 0.13
N TRP A 231 14.53 -6.07 1.28
CA TRP A 231 13.98 -6.54 2.56
C TRP A 231 14.63 -5.87 3.75
N CYS A 232 14.06 -6.09 4.94
CA CYS A 232 14.57 -5.56 6.20
C CYS A 232 15.08 -6.67 7.11
N THR A 233 16.11 -6.38 7.91
CA THR A 233 16.62 -7.27 8.96
C THR A 233 17.00 -6.49 10.21
N ASN A 234 17.43 -7.18 11.27
CA ASN A 234 18.01 -6.55 12.46
C ASN A 234 17.10 -5.48 13.12
N ILE A 235 15.78 -5.71 13.08
CA ILE A 235 14.76 -4.80 13.59
C ILE A 235 14.95 -4.66 15.10
N ASN A 236 15.19 -3.45 15.59
CA ASN A 236 15.50 -3.16 16.98
C ASN A 236 16.61 -4.06 17.57
N GLY A 237 17.57 -4.51 16.75
CA GLY A 237 18.66 -5.41 17.18
C GLY A 237 18.30 -6.91 17.20
N GLY A 238 17.11 -7.28 16.72
CA GLY A 238 16.62 -8.66 16.71
C GLY A 238 16.18 -9.13 15.31
N SER A 239 15.82 -10.41 15.21
CA SER A 239 15.21 -10.95 13.98
C SER A 239 13.77 -10.46 13.82
N ASP A 240 13.32 -10.39 12.58
CA ASP A 240 11.90 -10.42 12.25
C ASP A 240 11.27 -11.74 12.78
N LEU A 241 10.04 -11.67 13.26
CA LEU A 241 9.28 -12.80 13.80
C LEU A 241 8.28 -13.38 12.80
N VAL A 242 8.08 -12.75 11.65
CA VAL A 242 7.22 -13.19 10.55
C VAL A 242 8.00 -13.17 9.22
N PRO A 243 9.12 -13.90 9.10
CA PRO A 243 10.04 -13.80 7.95
C PRO A 243 9.44 -14.15 6.57
N GLY A 244 8.20 -14.63 6.53
CA GLY A 244 7.51 -15.01 5.29
C GLY A 244 6.93 -13.82 4.51
N ASN A 245 6.95 -12.60 5.08
CA ASN A 245 6.41 -11.40 4.43
C ASN A 245 7.47 -10.32 4.14
N ASP A 246 8.74 -10.55 4.48
CA ASP A 246 9.79 -9.50 4.50
C ASP A 246 10.20 -8.97 3.12
N GLU A 247 10.24 -9.87 2.12
CA GLU A 247 10.89 -9.64 0.82
C GLU A 247 9.93 -9.08 -0.24
N LEU A 248 10.39 -8.04 -0.94
CA LEU A 248 9.82 -7.55 -2.18
C LEU A 248 10.79 -7.80 -3.33
N MET A 249 10.33 -8.47 -4.38
CA MET A 249 11.07 -8.66 -5.63
C MET A 249 10.54 -7.76 -6.73
N LEU A 250 11.44 -7.19 -7.53
CA LEU A 250 11.11 -6.46 -8.75
C LEU A 250 12.05 -6.88 -9.88
N ASP A 251 11.50 -6.93 -11.10
CA ASP A 251 12.28 -7.12 -12.32
C ASP A 251 12.69 -5.75 -12.88
N MET A 252 13.96 -5.63 -13.27
CA MET A 252 14.54 -4.44 -13.88
C MET A 252 15.23 -4.80 -15.18
N VAL A 253 15.18 -3.91 -16.16
CA VAL A 253 15.96 -4.03 -17.40
C VAL A 253 17.05 -2.97 -17.41
N ILE A 254 18.30 -3.41 -17.52
CA ILE A 254 19.44 -2.53 -17.76
C ILE A 254 19.71 -2.48 -19.26
N ASN A 255 19.66 -1.29 -19.83
CA ASN A 255 20.01 -1.01 -21.21
C ASN A 255 21.53 -0.87 -21.39
N ALA A 256 22.01 -1.11 -22.61
CA ALA A 256 23.37 -0.75 -22.98
C ALA A 256 23.60 0.78 -22.87
N PRO A 257 24.83 1.26 -22.63
CA PRO A 257 25.10 2.69 -22.48
C PRO A 257 24.71 3.47 -23.74
N ILE A 258 24.14 4.66 -23.57
CA ILE A 258 23.80 5.54 -24.69
C ILE A 258 25.08 6.10 -25.32
N PRO A 259 25.35 5.83 -26.61
CA PRO A 259 26.52 6.40 -27.27
C PRO A 259 26.42 7.92 -27.40
N ASN A 260 27.48 8.65 -27.04
CA ASN A 260 27.56 10.08 -27.31
C ASN A 260 27.97 10.32 -28.77
N ILE A 261 26.99 10.65 -29.61
CA ILE A 261 27.15 10.89 -31.05
C ILE A 261 27.17 12.38 -31.42
N ILE A 262 27.41 13.30 -30.48
CA ILE A 262 27.35 14.74 -30.74
C ILE A 262 28.32 15.19 -31.85
N ASP A 263 29.51 14.60 -31.92
CA ASP A 263 30.53 14.94 -32.92
C ASP A 263 30.14 14.49 -34.34
N ASP A 264 29.31 13.45 -34.46
CA ASP A 264 28.81 12.97 -35.76
C ASP A 264 27.89 13.99 -36.41
N TYR A 265 27.10 14.73 -35.61
CA TYR A 265 26.26 15.83 -36.10
C TYR A 265 27.05 17.05 -36.56
N LEU A 266 28.29 17.23 -36.07
CA LEU A 266 29.14 18.37 -36.42
C LEU A 266 29.99 18.13 -37.67
N SER A 267 30.24 16.87 -38.01
CA SER A 267 31.20 16.47 -39.04
C SER A 267 30.58 15.66 -40.18
N GLY A 268 29.47 14.96 -39.93
CA GLY A 268 28.75 14.17 -40.91
C GLY A 268 27.70 14.95 -41.69
N THR A 269 27.38 14.46 -42.88
CA THR A 269 26.17 14.89 -43.61
C THR A 269 25.00 14.04 -43.12
N PRO A 270 23.96 14.62 -42.48
CA PRO A 270 22.82 13.86 -42.03
C PRO A 270 22.10 13.22 -43.21
N VAL A 271 21.81 11.92 -43.10
CA VAL A 271 21.00 11.18 -44.06
C VAL A 271 19.59 11.06 -43.49
N ILE A 272 18.61 11.61 -44.19
CA ILE A 272 17.20 11.51 -43.80
C ILE A 272 16.60 10.28 -44.49
N VAL A 273 16.11 9.34 -43.69
CA VAL A 273 15.38 8.15 -44.15
C VAL A 273 13.93 8.29 -43.72
N ASN A 274 12.99 8.08 -44.66
CA ASN A 274 11.59 7.97 -44.31
C ASN A 274 11.34 6.55 -43.80
N VAL A 275 10.94 6.44 -42.54
CA VAL A 275 10.66 5.15 -41.88
C VAL A 275 9.22 4.72 -42.12
N ALA A 276 8.27 5.63 -41.90
CA ALA A 276 6.84 5.36 -42.01
C ALA A 276 6.08 6.62 -42.45
N GLY A 277 4.85 6.42 -42.92
CA GLY A 277 3.94 7.46 -43.35
C GLY A 277 2.48 7.03 -43.29
N VAL A 278 1.66 7.57 -44.19
CA VAL A 278 0.21 7.31 -44.22
C VAL A 278 -0.13 5.86 -44.54
N ASP A 279 0.77 5.13 -45.19
CA ASP A 279 0.60 3.71 -45.51
C ASP A 279 0.71 2.83 -44.25
N GLU A 280 1.36 3.34 -43.19
CA GLU A 280 1.46 2.74 -41.86
C GLU A 280 0.56 3.45 -40.83
N ASP A 281 -0.59 3.97 -41.28
CA ASP A 281 -1.60 4.62 -40.45
C ASP A 281 -1.14 5.89 -39.70
N LEU A 282 -0.04 6.54 -40.12
CA LEU A 282 0.34 7.86 -39.61
C LEU A 282 -0.43 8.99 -40.31
N LEU A 283 -1.69 9.17 -39.94
CA LEU A 283 -2.59 10.15 -40.57
C LEU A 283 -2.31 11.59 -40.10
N VAL A 284 -2.24 11.79 -38.79
CA VAL A 284 -2.02 13.12 -38.17
C VAL A 284 -1.14 12.95 -36.91
N PRO A 285 0.12 12.51 -37.07
CA PRO A 285 1.01 12.28 -35.94
C PRO A 285 1.24 13.60 -35.18
N ARG A 286 1.26 13.54 -33.84
CA ARG A 286 1.50 14.70 -32.98
C ARG A 286 2.72 14.60 -32.12
N ASP A 287 3.01 13.40 -31.66
CA ASP A 287 4.09 13.13 -30.74
C ASP A 287 4.52 11.68 -30.88
N LEU A 288 5.72 11.38 -30.42
CA LEU A 288 6.25 10.03 -30.36
C LEU A 288 7.05 9.83 -29.08
N ASP A 289 7.10 8.59 -28.62
CA ASP A 289 8.00 8.20 -27.54
C ASP A 289 8.55 6.80 -27.75
N PHE A 290 9.71 6.53 -27.15
CA PHE A 290 10.41 5.25 -27.25
C PHE A 290 10.11 4.39 -26.04
N HIS A 291 10.05 3.07 -26.25
CA HIS A 291 9.95 2.15 -25.13
C HIS A 291 11.21 2.25 -24.24
N PRO A 292 11.09 2.35 -22.90
CA PRO A 292 12.23 2.48 -21.98
C PRO A 292 13.26 1.34 -22.05
N ASP A 293 12.80 0.11 -22.31
CA ASP A 293 13.65 -1.01 -22.77
C ASP A 293 14.06 -0.80 -24.24
N LEU A 294 15.26 -0.26 -24.44
CA LEU A 294 15.80 0.09 -25.76
C LEU A 294 16.11 -1.15 -26.61
N ALA A 295 16.26 -2.33 -26.01
CA ALA A 295 16.50 -3.56 -26.76
C ALA A 295 15.27 -4.00 -27.57
N ARG A 296 14.07 -3.49 -27.23
CA ARG A 296 12.84 -3.70 -28.02
C ARG A 296 12.79 -2.89 -29.30
N ASN A 297 13.58 -1.82 -29.38
CA ASN A 297 13.62 -0.93 -30.54
C ASN A 297 12.22 -0.49 -31.00
N GLU A 298 11.38 -0.13 -30.03
CA GLU A 298 9.96 0.11 -30.19
C GLU A 298 9.64 1.61 -30.08
N VAL A 299 8.91 2.14 -31.06
CA VAL A 299 8.52 3.57 -31.12
C VAL A 299 7.02 3.67 -31.21
N TRP A 300 6.42 4.46 -30.31
CA TRP A 300 4.99 4.71 -30.30
C TRP A 300 4.71 6.10 -30.80
N VAL A 301 3.82 6.23 -31.78
CA VAL A 301 3.39 7.50 -32.34
C VAL A 301 1.92 7.71 -32.04
N ILE A 302 1.55 8.90 -31.57
CA ILE A 302 0.16 9.25 -31.30
C ILE A 302 -0.42 10.10 -32.42
N ASN A 303 -1.55 9.66 -32.99
CA ASN A 303 -2.28 10.37 -34.02
C ASN A 303 -3.41 11.20 -33.41
N LYS A 304 -3.50 12.47 -33.82
CA LYS A 304 -4.65 13.33 -33.52
C LYS A 304 -5.68 13.23 -34.61
N GLU A 305 -6.77 12.55 -34.32
CA GLU A 305 -7.94 12.51 -35.19
C GLU A 305 -8.91 13.68 -34.88
N THR A 306 -10.21 13.44 -34.93
CA THR A 306 -11.27 14.43 -34.66
C THR A 306 -11.89 14.22 -33.29
N GLU A 307 -12.53 15.26 -32.73
CA GLU A 307 -13.20 15.13 -31.43
C GLU A 307 -14.25 14.01 -31.40
N ASN A 308 -14.97 13.82 -32.50
CA ASN A 308 -16.02 12.81 -32.62
C ASN A 308 -15.49 11.38 -32.79
N SER A 309 -14.25 11.21 -33.25
CA SER A 309 -13.67 9.90 -33.49
C SER A 309 -12.63 9.50 -32.44
N GLY A 310 -11.93 10.47 -31.85
CA GLY A 310 -10.77 10.24 -30.99
C GLY A 310 -9.54 9.75 -31.74
N GLY A 311 -8.37 10.03 -31.17
CA GLY A 311 -7.06 9.65 -31.68
C GLY A 311 -6.78 8.15 -31.63
N SER A 312 -5.57 7.79 -32.04
CA SER A 312 -5.06 6.43 -32.06
C SER A 312 -3.56 6.42 -31.76
N THR A 313 -3.02 5.23 -31.52
CA THR A 313 -1.58 5.00 -31.46
C THR A 313 -1.15 4.07 -32.58
N VAL A 314 0.05 4.28 -33.09
CA VAL A 314 0.75 3.33 -33.97
C VAL A 314 2.05 2.97 -33.29
N THR A 315 2.24 1.68 -33.06
CA THR A 315 3.47 1.13 -32.49
C THR A 315 4.29 0.54 -33.61
N PHE A 316 5.55 0.94 -33.73
CA PHE A 316 6.52 0.37 -34.66
C PHE A 316 7.48 -0.53 -33.88
N TYR A 317 7.59 -1.78 -34.31
CA TYR A 317 8.53 -2.75 -33.77
C TYR A 317 9.73 -2.82 -34.73
N ASP A 318 10.93 -2.63 -34.19
CA ASP A 318 12.15 -2.51 -34.97
C ASP A 318 12.05 -1.47 -36.10
N ALA A 319 11.85 -0.20 -35.74
CA ALA A 319 11.54 0.88 -36.69
C ALA A 319 12.58 1.08 -37.82
N THR A 320 13.76 0.49 -37.71
CA THR A 320 14.82 0.55 -38.75
C THR A 320 14.91 -0.72 -39.61
N ALA A 321 14.05 -1.72 -39.39
CA ALA A 321 14.05 -2.97 -40.13
C ALA A 321 13.59 -2.76 -41.59
N PRO A 322 14.16 -3.51 -42.57
CA PRO A 322 13.70 -3.45 -43.96
C PRO A 322 12.24 -3.87 -44.14
N ASP A 323 11.75 -4.75 -43.27
CA ASP A 323 10.38 -5.26 -43.17
C ASP A 323 9.70 -4.70 -41.93
N LEU A 324 9.42 -3.39 -41.97
CA LEU A 324 8.79 -2.66 -40.87
C LEU A 324 7.50 -3.36 -40.39
N VAL A 325 7.46 -3.71 -39.11
CA VAL A 325 6.28 -4.26 -38.45
C VAL A 325 5.65 -3.15 -37.61
N PHE A 326 4.36 -2.91 -37.80
CA PHE A 326 3.63 -1.91 -37.04
C PHE A 326 2.25 -2.40 -36.60
N GLU A 327 1.72 -1.78 -35.57
CA GLU A 327 0.41 -2.08 -35.00
C GLU A 327 -0.36 -0.79 -34.75
N TYR A 328 -1.48 -0.63 -35.45
CA TYR A 328 -2.45 0.42 -35.18
C TYR A 328 -3.40 -0.02 -34.06
N ARG A 329 -3.56 0.84 -33.05
CA ARG A 329 -4.55 0.64 -31.98
C ARG A 329 -5.42 1.87 -31.78
N LYS A 330 -6.72 1.63 -31.58
CA LYS A 330 -7.70 2.66 -31.24
C LYS A 330 -8.73 2.12 -30.27
N ASP A 331 -8.94 2.86 -29.19
CA ASP A 331 -9.98 2.56 -28.21
C ASP A 331 -11.38 2.83 -28.80
N GLY A 332 -12.36 1.98 -28.45
CA GLY A 332 -13.74 2.11 -28.92
C GLY A 332 -14.42 3.41 -28.46
N ASN A 333 -13.96 3.98 -27.34
CA ASN A 333 -14.41 5.25 -26.77
C ASN A 333 -13.31 6.33 -26.85
N ALA A 334 -12.40 6.24 -27.81
CA ALA A 334 -11.32 7.21 -27.99
C ALA A 334 -11.84 8.66 -28.08
N TRP A 335 -13.04 8.88 -28.63
CA TRP A 335 -13.67 10.21 -28.69
C TRP A 335 -13.81 10.88 -27.31
N HIS A 336 -13.88 10.09 -26.22
CA HIS A 336 -14.02 10.58 -24.84
C HIS A 336 -12.66 10.68 -24.14
N PHE A 337 -11.86 9.60 -24.16
CA PHE A 337 -10.62 9.51 -23.37
C PHE A 337 -9.37 9.99 -24.12
N MET A 338 -9.41 9.99 -25.45
CA MET A 338 -8.35 10.43 -26.34
C MET A 338 -8.93 11.31 -27.47
N SER A 339 -9.76 12.29 -27.15
CA SER A 339 -10.52 13.07 -28.15
C SER A 339 -9.61 13.80 -29.15
N LEU A 340 -8.61 14.52 -28.63
CA LEU A 340 -7.60 15.25 -29.41
C LEU A 340 -6.23 15.12 -28.73
N PRO A 341 -5.60 13.93 -28.74
CA PRO A 341 -4.34 13.74 -28.05
C PRO A 341 -3.27 14.64 -28.67
N THR A 342 -2.34 15.08 -27.82
CA THR A 342 -1.26 15.99 -28.21
C THR A 342 0.12 15.53 -27.78
N GLY A 343 0.21 14.56 -26.88
CA GLY A 343 1.47 14.01 -26.43
C GLY A 343 1.32 12.56 -26.00
N ILE A 344 2.44 11.84 -26.03
CA ILE A 344 2.60 10.51 -25.45
C ILE A 344 3.88 10.51 -24.64
N ALA A 345 3.84 9.88 -23.47
CA ALA A 345 5.01 9.67 -22.64
C ALA A 345 4.91 8.28 -22.02
N MET A 346 5.97 7.50 -22.15
CA MET A 346 6.15 6.25 -21.43
C MET A 346 6.74 6.58 -20.06
N GLY A 347 6.10 6.05 -19.03
CA GLY A 347 6.61 6.12 -17.67
C GLY A 347 7.35 4.84 -17.31
N ASP A 348 8.03 4.92 -16.17
CA ASP A 348 8.43 3.79 -15.34
C ASP A 348 7.31 3.50 -14.31
#